data_AF-A0A239KP09-F1
#
_entry.id   AF-A0A239KP09-F1
#
_cell.length_a   1.000
_cell.length_b   1.000
_cell.length_c   1.000
_cell.angle_alpha   90.00
_cell.angle_beta   90.00
_cell.angle_gamma   90.00
#
_symmetry.space_group_name_H-M   'P 1'
#
loop_
_entity.id
_entity.type
_entity.pdbx_description
1 polymer ?
#
loop_
_entity_poly.entity_id
_entity_poly.type
_entity_poly.pdbx_seq_one_letter_code
_entity_poly.pdbx_strand_id
1 'polypeptide(L)'
;MSEIKVEFAVYGALKHGISNSGKAMDVKTTLQNLIIQNKGVVTITNTYMGGDPCLGNTKQFGAQIQRDGATYYFACLEGQTIDFEHGGNLI
;
A
#
# COMPACT_ATOMS: atom_id res chain seq x y z
N MET A 1 10.29 -10.65 14.14
CA MET A 1 9.47 -9.62 13.51
C MET A 1 10.43 -8.51 13.20
N SER A 2 10.62 -8.26 11.92
CA SER A 2 11.53 -7.21 11.46
C SER A 2 11.04 -5.85 11.92
N GLU A 3 11.96 -4.90 12.07
CA GLU A 3 11.57 -3.51 12.26
C GLU A 3 11.14 -2.95 10.90
N ILE A 4 9.82 -2.79 10.71
CA ILE A 4 9.23 -2.26 9.48
C ILE A 4 8.75 -0.83 9.68
N LYS A 5 9.29 0.09 8.89
CA LYS A 5 8.88 1.49 8.81
C LYS A 5 8.39 1.82 7.41
N VAL A 6 7.14 2.27 7.29
CA VAL A 6 6.59 2.75 6.03
C VAL A 6 7.12 4.16 5.77
N GLU A 7 7.84 4.35 4.67
CA GLU A 7 8.35 5.67 4.28
C GLU A 7 7.36 6.41 3.38
N PHE A 8 6.71 5.68 2.48
CA PHE A 8 5.71 6.19 1.55
C PHE A 8 4.70 5.10 1.22
N ALA A 9 3.42 5.44 1.14
CA ALA A 9 2.41 4.55 0.60
C ALA A 9 1.25 5.32 -0.02
N VAL A 10 0.82 4.91 -1.20
CA VAL A 10 -0.32 5.50 -1.90
C VAL A 10 -1.29 4.44 -2.39
N TYR A 11 -2.55 4.78 -2.39
CA TYR A 11 -3.64 3.94 -2.89
C TYR A 11 -4.58 4.77 -3.75
N GLY A 12 -4.81 4.36 -4.98
CA GLY A 12 -5.55 5.20 -5.92
C GLY A 12 -5.74 4.61 -7.31
N ALA A 13 -6.41 5.37 -8.17
CA ALA A 13 -6.59 5.04 -9.58
C ALA A 13 -6.65 6.32 -10.45
N LEU A 14 -6.49 6.14 -11.75
CA LEU A 14 -6.93 7.12 -12.75
C LEU A 14 -8.43 6.91 -12.98
N LYS A 15 -9.26 7.91 -12.67
CA LYS A 15 -10.71 7.81 -12.88
C LYS A 15 -11.02 7.58 -14.37
N HIS A 16 -11.63 6.45 -14.71
CA HIS A 16 -11.92 6.00 -16.07
C HIS A 16 -10.69 5.98 -17.00
N GLY A 17 -9.47 5.85 -16.46
CA GLY A 17 -8.23 5.89 -17.26
C GLY A 17 -7.88 7.27 -17.82
N ILE A 18 -8.56 8.33 -17.40
CA ILE A 18 -8.30 9.69 -17.88
C ILE A 18 -7.03 10.22 -17.19
N SER A 19 -6.02 10.56 -18.00
CA SER A 19 -4.67 10.93 -17.57
C SER A 19 -4.60 12.06 -16.53
N ASN A 20 -5.55 13.00 -16.56
CA ASN A 20 -5.58 14.15 -15.63
C ASN A 20 -6.63 14.00 -14.50
N SER A 21 -7.17 12.80 -14.29
CA SER A 21 -8.20 12.54 -13.28
C SER A 21 -7.74 11.54 -12.21
N GLY A 22 -6.46 11.61 -11.83
CA GLY A 22 -5.91 10.82 -10.74
C GLY A 22 -6.63 11.08 -9.42
N LYS A 23 -7.01 10.00 -8.74
CA LYS A 23 -7.59 10.02 -7.41
C LYS A 23 -6.83 9.02 -6.54
N ALA A 24 -6.06 9.55 -5.59
CA ALA A 24 -5.24 8.77 -4.69
C ALA A 24 -5.28 9.34 -3.28
N MET A 25 -4.99 8.50 -2.30
CA MET A 25 -4.81 8.85 -0.90
C MET A 25 -3.41 8.45 -0.46
N ASP A 26 -2.82 9.28 0.41
CA ASP A 26 -1.70 8.86 1.23
C ASP A 26 -2.23 7.89 2.29
N VAL A 27 -1.67 6.69 2.30
CA VAL A 27 -2.06 5.60 3.21
C VAL A 27 -0.90 5.18 4.10
N LYS A 28 0.17 5.99 4.21
CA LYS A 28 1.38 5.70 5.00
C LYS A 28 1.06 5.30 6.44
N THR A 29 0.35 6.17 7.16
CA THR A 29 0.04 5.95 8.59
C THR A 29 -0.90 4.76 8.77
N THR A 30 -1.90 4.64 7.89
CA THR A 30 -2.86 3.52 7.90
C THR A 30 -2.14 2.19 7.68
N LEU A 31 -1.26 2.13 6.67
CA LEU A 31 -0.48 0.94 6.36
C LEU A 31 0.45 0.56 7.51
N GLN A 32 1.17 1.54 8.09
CA GLN A 32 2.06 1.29 9.23
C GLN A 32 1.31 0.61 10.39
N ASN A 33 0.12 1.12 10.72
CA ASN A 33 -0.70 0.55 11.80
C ASN A 33 -1.16 -0.87 11.47
N LEU A 34 -1.57 -1.12 10.23
CA LEU A 34 -2.00 -2.46 9.80
C LEU A 34 -0.86 -3.47 9.78
N ILE A 35 0.35 -3.07 9.39
CA ILE A 35 1.54 -3.93 9.46
C ILE A 35 1.80 -4.35 10.90
N ILE A 36 1.75 -3.41 11.85
CA ILE A 36 1.93 -3.70 13.28
C ILE A 36 0.82 -4.63 13.80
N GLN A 37 -0.44 -4.33 13.50
CA GLN A 37 -1.59 -5.09 13.99
C GLN A 37 -1.66 -6.51 13.42
N ASN A 38 -1.32 -6.68 12.14
CA ASN A 38 -1.46 -7.95 11.42
C ASN A 38 -0.12 -8.69 11.23
N LYS A 39 0.90 -8.33 12.02
CA LYS A 39 2.20 -9.03 12.02
C LYS A 39 2.83 -9.10 10.62
N GLY A 40 2.76 -7.99 9.87
CA GLY A 40 3.37 -7.85 8.55
C GLY A 40 2.51 -8.28 7.35
N VAL A 41 1.37 -8.96 7.56
CA VAL A 41 0.53 -9.44 6.45
C VAL A 41 -0.71 -8.57 6.30
N VAL A 42 -0.88 -7.90 5.16
CA VAL A 42 -1.98 -6.94 4.93
C VAL A 42 -2.65 -7.16 3.59
N THR A 43 -3.98 -7.22 3.58
CA THR A 43 -4.78 -7.22 2.34
C THR A 43 -5.10 -5.78 1.93
N ILE A 44 -4.75 -5.40 0.71
CA ILE A 44 -4.93 -4.04 0.22
C ILE A 44 -6.36 -3.87 -0.30
N THR A 45 -7.23 -3.21 0.47
CA THR A 45 -8.64 -2.96 0.13
C THR A 45 -9.06 -1.55 0.50
N ASN A 46 -10.18 -1.05 -0.03
CA ASN A 46 -10.74 0.25 0.40
C ASN A 46 -10.95 0.33 1.91
N THR A 47 -11.46 -0.75 2.53
CA THR A 47 -11.71 -0.81 3.97
C THR A 47 -10.43 -0.67 4.78
N TYR A 48 -9.37 -1.40 4.40
CA TYR A 48 -8.11 -1.34 5.12
C TYR A 48 -7.28 -0.11 4.77
N MET A 49 -7.41 0.46 3.57
CA MET A 49 -6.70 1.69 3.17
C MET A 49 -7.37 2.97 3.67
N GLY A 50 -8.42 2.87 4.49
CA GLY A 50 -9.10 4.02 5.11
C GLY A 50 -10.16 4.70 4.24
N GLY A 51 -10.55 4.10 3.12
CA GLY A 51 -11.61 4.58 2.25
C GLY A 51 -11.42 4.20 0.77
N ASP A 52 -12.40 4.57 -0.05
CA ASP A 52 -12.31 4.46 -1.51
C ASP A 52 -12.03 5.85 -2.13
N PRO A 53 -10.81 6.12 -2.62
CA PRO A 53 -10.48 7.39 -3.26
C PRO A 53 -11.11 7.54 -4.66
N CYS A 54 -11.48 6.45 -5.32
CA CYS A 54 -11.92 6.42 -6.71
C CYS A 54 -13.04 5.38 -6.92
N LEU A 55 -14.25 5.73 -6.46
CA LEU A 55 -15.44 4.87 -6.57
C LEU A 55 -15.64 4.35 -8.00
N GLY A 56 -15.96 3.05 -8.11
CA GLY A 56 -16.25 2.38 -9.38
C GLY A 56 -15.04 2.09 -10.28
N ASN A 57 -13.81 2.32 -9.82
CA ASN A 57 -12.59 2.03 -10.56
C ASN A 57 -11.68 1.12 -9.72
N THR A 58 -11.04 0.10 -10.28
CA THR A 58 -10.07 -0.71 -9.54
C THR A 58 -8.85 0.12 -9.18
N LYS A 59 -8.45 0.10 -7.90
CA LYS A 59 -7.28 0.84 -7.41
C LYS A 59 -6.01 0.02 -7.50
N GLN A 60 -4.90 0.76 -7.51
CA GLN A 60 -3.54 0.29 -7.44
C GLN A 60 -2.94 0.79 -6.14
N PHE A 61 -1.98 0.03 -5.62
CA PHE A 61 -1.23 0.36 -4.43
C PHE A 61 0.26 0.37 -4.74
N GLY A 62 0.97 1.31 -4.12
CA GLY A 62 2.42 1.37 -4.11
C GLY A 62 2.92 1.78 -2.75
N ALA A 63 3.97 1.12 -2.27
CA ALA A 63 4.64 1.47 -1.03
C ALA A 63 6.15 1.32 -1.12
N GLN A 64 6.84 2.18 -0.36
CA GLN A 64 8.24 2.08 -0.02
C GLN A 64 8.32 1.91 1.50
N ILE A 65 9.02 0.88 1.95
CA ILE A 65 9.26 0.61 3.36
C ILE A 65 10.75 0.47 3.63
N GLN A 66 11.15 0.72 4.86
CA GLN A 66 12.41 0.25 5.42
C GLN A 66 12.12 -1.00 6.26
N ARG A 67 12.83 -2.09 6.00
CA ARG A 67 12.80 -3.34 6.78
C ARG A 67 14.23 -3.69 7.18
N ASP A 68 14.49 -3.70 8.48
CA ASP A 68 15.82 -3.99 9.06
C ASP A 68 16.95 -3.16 8.41
N GLY A 69 16.69 -1.87 8.20
CA GLY A 69 17.65 -0.91 7.64
C GLY A 69 17.70 -0.86 6.11
N ALA A 70 17.12 -1.84 5.40
CA ALA A 70 17.10 -1.89 3.93
C ALA A 70 15.75 -1.41 3.36
N THR A 71 15.77 -0.79 2.17
CA THR A 71 14.57 -0.25 1.52
C THR A 71 13.95 -1.28 0.58
N TYR A 72 12.63 -1.49 0.71
CA TYR A 72 11.87 -2.40 -0.14
C TYR A 72 10.67 -1.71 -0.77
N TYR A 73 10.34 -2.15 -1.98
CA TYR A 73 9.23 -1.61 -2.76
C TYR A 73 8.19 -2.67 -3.02
N PHE A 74 6.94 -2.26 -2.90
CA PHE A 74 5.77 -3.11 -3.07
C PHE A 74 4.74 -2.42 -3.95
N ALA A 75 4.11 -3.20 -4.82
CA ALA A 75 2.96 -2.77 -5.59
C ALA A 75 2.01 -3.93 -5.79
N CYS A 76 0.71 -3.65 -5.81
CA CYS A 76 -0.31 -4.64 -6.13
C CYS A 76 -1.60 -3.98 -6.61
N LEU A 77 -2.52 -4.79 -7.14
CA LEU A 77 -3.90 -4.37 -7.37
C LEU A 77 -4.70 -4.45 -6.06
N GLU A 78 -5.77 -3.67 -6.00
CA GLU A 78 -6.80 -3.81 -4.97
C GLU A 78 -7.28 -5.27 -4.85
N GLY A 79 -7.47 -5.71 -3.61
CA GLY A 79 -7.88 -7.07 -3.24
C GLY A 79 -6.73 -8.04 -3.00
N GLN A 80 -5.47 -7.68 -3.32
CA GLN A 80 -4.32 -8.55 -3.11
C GLN A 80 -3.75 -8.45 -1.69
N THR A 81 -3.15 -9.54 -1.21
CA THR A 81 -2.46 -9.62 0.08
C THR A 81 -0.96 -9.55 -0.11
N ILE A 82 -0.29 -8.76 0.74
CA ILE A 82 1.15 -8.59 0.77
C ILE A 82 1.68 -9.03 2.14
N ASP A 83 2.78 -9.79 2.12
CA ASP A 83 3.62 -10.04 3.30
C ASP A 83 4.84 -9.10 3.25
N PHE A 84 4.83 -8.10 4.15
CA PHE A 84 5.89 -7.10 4.25
C PHE A 84 7.14 -7.61 4.99
N GLU A 85 7.10 -8.80 5.61
CA GLU A 85 8.25 -9.41 6.29
C GLU A 85 9.14 -10.20 5.31
N HIS A 86 8.54 -10.80 4.27
CA HIS A 86 9.27 -11.71 3.36
C HIS A 86 9.29 -11.27 1.89
N GLY A 87 8.38 -10.38 1.46
CA GLY A 87 8.28 -9.94 0.06
C GLY A 87 9.08 -8.67 -0.27
N GLY A 88 8.82 -8.14 -1.48
CA GLY A 88 9.33 -6.86 -1.97
C GLY A 88 10.64 -6.97 -2.75
N ASN A 89 10.87 -6.05 -3.67
CA ASN A 89 12.15 -5.95 -4.36
C ASN A 89 13.08 -5.01 -3.58
N LEU A 90 14.29 -5.49 -3.31
CA LEU A 90 15.42 -4.69 -2.83
C LEU A 90 16.06 -3.97 -4.03
N ILE A 91 16.47 -2.71 -3.86
CA ILE A 91 17.24 -1.96 -4.86
C ILE A 91 18.63 -1.70 -4.33
#